data_AF-A0A8H5CAL3-F1
#
_entry.id   AF-A0A8H5CAL3-F1
#
_cell.length_a   1.000
_cell.length_b   1.000
_cell.length_c   1.000
_cell.angle_alpha   90.00
_cell.angle_beta   90.00
_cell.angle_gamma   90.00
#
_symmetry.space_group_name_H-M   'P 1'
#
loop_
_entity.id
_entity.type
_entity.pdbx_description
1 polymer ?
#
loop_
_entity_poly.entity_id
_entity_poly.type
_entity_poly.pdbx_seq_one_letter_code
_entity_poly.pdbx_strand_id
1 'polypeptide(L)'
;MPQGHVISASPSTPSLVVVGQHCQRFTMATIGHFSSSSLTSHLNITTILDFIRFTTLAKSTISLEQRAFYNPPEKLPTHIARLLVSLLAISEDVVGSLWENLKEVVWNSSDEVNEQVIRRYNHFALQNGTSYRHLYPPSPFCQVPSCPHAASKTPLREPSTYRATLFTLRDGTLPIYTTSLYCRGSNTSNIIFFAVLMQSAQVVIHAITSITTYTSEVRQGHITLVYLRLYRFQETSFTAGGH
;
A
#
# COMPACT_ATOMS: atom_id res chain seq x y z
N MET A 1 9.75 -34.13 -50.48
CA MET A 1 10.23 -33.68 -49.16
C MET A 1 10.43 -32.17 -49.22
N PRO A 2 9.65 -31.35 -48.51
CA PRO A 2 9.86 -29.91 -48.49
C PRO A 2 10.84 -29.53 -47.38
N GLN A 3 11.81 -28.68 -47.71
CA GLN A 3 12.76 -28.11 -46.76
C GLN A 3 12.09 -26.97 -45.99
N GLY A 4 12.04 -27.10 -44.66
CA GLY A 4 11.50 -26.08 -43.75
C GLY A 4 12.54 -25.01 -43.47
N HIS A 5 12.21 -23.76 -43.79
CA HIS A 5 12.96 -22.58 -43.39
C HIS A 5 12.76 -22.29 -41.90
N VAL A 6 13.85 -22.32 -41.13
CA VAL A 6 13.87 -21.92 -39.72
C VAL A 6 14.10 -20.40 -39.65
N ILE A 7 13.11 -19.65 -39.20
CA ILE A 7 13.22 -18.21 -38.93
C ILE A 7 13.72 -18.05 -37.49
N SER A 8 14.98 -17.64 -37.34
CA SER A 8 15.58 -17.29 -36.05
C SER A 8 15.20 -15.86 -35.69
N ALA A 9 14.39 -15.69 -34.65
CA ALA A 9 14.04 -14.38 -34.11
C ALA A 9 15.04 -13.98 -33.02
N SER A 10 15.77 -12.88 -33.23
CA SER A 10 16.67 -12.31 -32.23
C SER A 10 15.87 -11.74 -31.05
N PRO A 11 16.30 -11.97 -29.80
CA PRO A 11 15.66 -11.40 -28.63
C PRO A 11 15.96 -9.90 -28.56
N SER A 12 14.94 -9.07 -28.75
CA SER A 12 15.01 -7.64 -28.49
C SER A 12 15.09 -7.40 -26.98
N THR A 13 16.23 -6.92 -26.52
CA THR A 13 16.45 -6.50 -25.14
C THR A 13 15.51 -5.33 -24.81
N PRO A 14 14.67 -5.41 -23.76
CA PRO A 14 13.84 -4.29 -23.38
C PRO A 14 14.71 -3.16 -22.81
N SER A 15 14.74 -2.04 -23.51
CA SER A 15 15.35 -0.80 -23.03
C SER A 15 14.61 -0.32 -21.78
N LEU A 16 15.28 -0.44 -20.62
CA LEU A 16 14.81 0.06 -19.35
C LEU A 16 14.88 1.60 -19.38
N VAL A 17 13.74 2.24 -19.65
CA VAL A 17 13.63 3.71 -19.62
C VAL A 17 13.71 4.15 -18.16
N VAL A 18 14.87 4.68 -17.77
CA VAL A 18 15.08 5.30 -16.45
C VAL A 18 14.34 6.64 -16.41
N VAL A 19 13.11 6.61 -15.90
CA VAL A 19 12.32 7.81 -15.56
C VAL A 19 12.87 8.40 -14.25
N GLY A 20 14.05 9.03 -14.31
CA GLY A 20 14.79 9.45 -13.10
C GLY A 20 15.04 10.94 -12.91
N GLN A 21 14.74 11.81 -13.89
CA GLN A 21 15.22 13.21 -13.85
C GLN A 21 14.13 14.28 -13.78
N HIS A 22 12.84 13.91 -13.77
CA HIS A 22 11.77 14.90 -13.87
C HIS A 22 11.27 15.45 -12.51
N CYS A 23 11.70 14.89 -11.38
CA CYS A 23 11.16 15.26 -10.06
C CYS A 23 11.87 16.47 -9.41
N GLN A 24 13.12 16.79 -9.79
CA GLN A 24 13.88 17.85 -9.11
C GLN A 24 13.51 19.28 -9.55
N ARG A 25 12.95 19.47 -10.76
CA ARG A 25 12.59 20.81 -11.26
C ARG A 25 11.29 21.37 -10.67
N PHE A 26 10.43 20.53 -10.09
CA PHE A 26 9.16 20.97 -9.54
C PHE A 26 9.28 21.58 -8.13
N THR A 27 10.34 21.27 -7.40
CA THR A 27 10.46 21.64 -5.98
C THR A 27 10.72 23.14 -5.74
N MET A 28 11.28 23.87 -6.71
CA MET A 28 11.63 25.29 -6.48
C MET A 28 10.48 26.27 -6.74
N ALA A 29 9.52 25.95 -7.60
CA ALA A 29 8.46 26.90 -7.97
C ALA A 29 7.39 27.05 -6.88
N THR A 30 7.14 26.03 -6.08
CA THR A 30 6.07 26.03 -5.06
C THR A 30 6.46 26.78 -3.78
N ILE A 31 7.75 27.07 -3.56
CA ILE A 31 8.23 27.76 -2.34
C ILE A 31 7.79 29.23 -2.30
N GLY A 32 7.51 29.85 -3.46
CA GLY A 32 7.15 31.27 -3.55
C GLY A 32 5.79 31.67 -2.96
N HIS A 33 4.91 30.71 -2.64
CA HIS A 33 3.54 31.01 -2.17
C HIS A 33 3.33 30.82 -0.65
N PHE A 34 4.40 30.59 0.12
CA PHE A 34 4.33 30.38 1.58
C PHE A 34 4.06 31.66 2.41
N SER A 35 3.72 32.78 1.80
CA SER A 35 3.93 34.12 2.36
C SER A 35 2.86 34.69 3.30
N SER A 36 1.89 33.93 3.83
CA SER A 36 0.77 34.57 4.55
C SER A 36 0.24 33.91 5.83
N SER A 37 0.75 32.77 6.29
CA SER A 37 0.39 32.24 7.62
C SER A 37 1.54 32.42 8.61
N SER A 38 1.40 33.33 9.59
CA SER A 38 2.36 33.57 10.69
C SER A 38 2.82 32.30 11.41
N LEU A 39 2.03 31.22 11.32
CA LEU A 39 2.29 29.89 11.87
C LEU A 39 3.58 29.21 11.37
N THR A 40 4.04 29.49 10.15
CA THR A 40 5.21 28.79 9.56
C THR A 40 6.55 29.38 9.97
N SER A 41 6.57 30.59 10.53
CA SER A 41 7.80 31.32 10.89
C SER A 41 8.70 30.60 11.91
N HIS A 42 8.14 29.66 12.67
CA HIS A 42 8.86 28.91 13.71
C HIS A 42 9.17 27.45 13.32
N LEU A 43 8.80 27.01 12.11
CA LEU A 43 9.02 25.64 11.69
C LEU A 43 10.44 25.43 11.20
N ASN A 44 11.12 24.45 11.82
CA ASN A 44 12.43 24.00 11.36
C ASN A 44 12.26 23.29 10.00
N ILE A 45 13.21 23.52 9.08
CA ILE A 45 13.29 22.81 7.80
C ILE A 45 13.24 21.29 7.98
N THR A 46 13.84 20.76 9.05
CA THR A 46 13.80 19.32 9.38
C THR A 46 12.37 18.84 9.61
N THR A 47 11.52 19.63 10.27
CA THR A 47 10.10 19.28 10.51
C THR A 47 9.32 19.22 9.20
N ILE A 48 9.59 20.15 8.28
CA ILE A 48 8.96 20.16 6.94
C ILE A 48 9.37 18.92 6.15
N LEU A 49 10.67 18.58 6.14
CA LEU A 49 11.18 17.41 5.45
C LEU A 49 10.64 16.10 6.06
N ASP A 50 10.57 16.01 7.39
CA ASP A 50 9.99 14.86 8.08
C ASP A 50 8.48 14.75 7.81
N PHE A 51 7.74 15.87 7.76
CA PHE A 51 6.34 15.88 7.34
C PHE A 51 6.17 15.28 5.95
N ILE A 52 6.96 15.72 4.98
CA ILE A 52 6.89 15.18 3.61
C ILE A 52 7.15 13.67 3.66
N ARG A 53 8.26 13.23 4.26
CA ARG A 53 8.63 11.80 4.34
C ARG A 53 7.55 10.93 4.97
N PHE A 54 7.04 11.30 6.15
CA PHE A 54 6.04 10.49 6.84
C PHE A 54 4.69 10.51 6.13
N THR A 55 4.33 11.62 5.49
CA THR A 55 3.08 11.69 4.73
C THR A 55 3.18 10.90 3.43
N THR A 56 4.34 10.87 2.76
CA THR A 56 4.55 10.00 1.59
C THR A 56 4.42 8.52 1.99
N LEU A 57 4.96 8.11 3.14
CA LEU A 57 4.74 6.76 3.68
C LEU A 57 3.26 6.45 3.94
N ALA A 58 2.48 7.45 4.38
CA ALA A 58 1.05 7.32 4.61
C ALA A 58 0.20 7.40 3.33
N LYS A 59 0.78 7.79 2.18
CA LYS A 59 0.06 8.10 0.93
C LYS A 59 -0.87 7.00 0.48
N SER A 60 -0.45 5.74 0.54
CA SER A 60 -1.32 4.61 0.15
C SER A 60 -2.55 4.49 1.05
N THR A 61 -2.40 4.77 2.35
CA THR A 61 -3.51 4.80 3.32
C THR A 61 -4.47 5.94 2.99
N ILE A 62 -3.92 7.13 2.73
CA ILE A 62 -4.69 8.33 2.35
C ILE A 62 -5.48 8.06 1.06
N SER A 63 -4.83 7.47 0.05
CA SER A 63 -5.43 7.14 -1.25
C SER A 63 -6.61 6.19 -1.16
N LEU A 64 -6.58 5.25 -0.21
CA LEU A 64 -7.64 4.25 -0.04
C LEU A 64 -8.94 4.87 0.49
N GLU A 65 -8.85 5.90 1.32
CA GLU A 65 -10.03 6.53 1.93
C GLU A 65 -10.71 7.56 1.03
N GLN A 66 -10.07 7.95 -0.06
CA GLN A 66 -10.61 8.92 -1.01
C GLN A 66 -11.24 8.26 -2.23
N ARG A 67 -12.16 9.00 -2.86
CA ARG A 67 -12.79 8.57 -4.11
C ARG A 67 -11.88 8.75 -5.33
N ALA A 68 -10.92 9.67 -5.27
CA ALA A 68 -10.07 10.04 -6.39
C ALA A 68 -8.61 9.66 -6.12
N PHE A 69 -8.18 8.49 -6.59
CA PHE A 69 -6.84 7.94 -6.30
C PHE A 69 -5.65 8.77 -6.82
N TYR A 70 -5.88 9.62 -7.82
CA TYR A 70 -4.80 10.30 -8.55
C TYR A 70 -4.45 11.67 -8.00
N ASN A 71 -5.33 12.28 -7.20
CA ASN A 71 -5.11 13.61 -6.64
C ASN A 71 -5.00 13.50 -5.12
N PRO A 72 -4.23 14.40 -4.47
CA PRO A 72 -4.29 14.49 -3.02
C PRO A 72 -5.69 14.91 -2.57
N PRO A 73 -6.19 14.39 -1.43
CA PRO A 73 -7.47 14.86 -0.90
C PRO A 73 -7.36 16.31 -0.43
N GLU A 74 -8.48 17.01 -0.48
CA GLU A 74 -8.57 18.40 0.01
C GLU A 74 -8.12 18.46 1.47
N LYS A 75 -8.70 17.61 2.32
CA LYS A 75 -8.38 17.47 3.74
C LYS A 75 -7.76 16.12 4.04
N LEU A 76 -6.79 16.11 4.93
CA LEU A 76 -6.16 14.89 5.41
C LEU A 76 -7.14 14.07 6.27
N PRO A 77 -7.18 12.73 6.15
CA PRO A 77 -7.95 11.90 7.06
C PRO A 77 -7.55 12.10 8.52
N THR A 78 -8.53 12.21 9.43
CA THR A 78 -8.30 12.56 10.84
C THR A 78 -7.30 11.64 11.55
N HIS A 79 -7.33 10.33 11.27
CA HIS A 79 -6.40 9.39 11.90
C HIS A 79 -4.95 9.58 11.39
N ILE A 80 -4.75 9.94 10.11
CA ILE A 80 -3.43 10.30 9.58
C ILE A 80 -2.95 11.64 10.16
N ALA A 81 -3.84 12.62 10.31
CA ALA A 81 -3.49 13.89 10.96
C ALA A 81 -2.97 13.67 12.39
N ARG A 82 -3.68 12.86 13.19
CA ARG A 82 -3.25 12.48 14.56
C ARG A 82 -1.92 11.72 14.58
N LEU A 83 -1.71 10.83 13.60
CA LEU A 83 -0.43 10.13 13.44
C LEU A 83 0.71 11.12 13.20
N LEU A 84 0.52 12.11 12.31
CA LEU A 84 1.54 13.12 12.01
C LEU A 84 1.80 14.06 13.19
N VAL A 85 0.75 14.47 13.92
CA VAL A 85 0.87 15.21 15.19
C VAL A 85 1.80 14.46 16.16
N SER A 86 1.58 13.15 16.32
CA SER A 86 2.37 12.31 17.22
C SER A 86 3.82 12.12 16.73
N LEU A 87 4.01 11.93 15.43
CA LEU A 87 5.34 11.73 14.83
C LEU A 87 6.22 12.97 14.90
N LEU A 88 5.63 14.15 14.65
CA LEU A 88 6.34 15.42 14.50
C LEU A 88 6.35 16.26 15.78
N ALA A 89 5.52 15.91 16.77
CA ALA A 89 5.32 16.67 18.00
C ALA A 89 4.91 18.13 17.75
N ILE A 90 3.96 18.34 16.84
CA ILE A 90 3.40 19.65 16.45
C ILE A 90 1.87 19.63 16.60
N SER A 91 1.22 20.80 16.61
CA SER A 91 -0.24 20.87 16.72
C SER A 91 -0.95 20.43 15.44
N GLU A 92 -2.23 20.04 15.58
CA GLU A 92 -3.08 19.65 14.46
C GLU A 92 -3.27 20.78 13.44
N ASP A 93 -3.36 22.04 13.90
CA ASP A 93 -3.44 23.23 13.03
C ASP A 93 -2.22 23.37 12.12
N VAL A 94 -1.02 23.07 12.66
CA VAL A 94 0.22 23.10 11.90
C VAL A 94 0.26 21.95 10.89
N VAL A 95 -0.18 20.74 11.27
CA VAL A 95 -0.32 19.61 10.34
C VAL A 95 -1.28 19.95 9.18
N GLY A 96 -2.43 20.55 9.48
CA GLY A 96 -3.38 21.01 8.47
C GLY A 96 -2.77 22.04 7.53
N SER A 97 -2.08 23.04 8.11
CA SER A 97 -1.38 24.07 7.33
C SER A 97 -0.28 23.48 6.43
N LEU A 98 0.50 22.52 6.93
CA LEU A 98 1.51 21.82 6.14
C LEU A 98 0.88 21.00 5.02
N TRP A 99 -0.23 20.30 5.28
CA TRP A 99 -0.95 19.54 4.26
C TRP A 99 -1.46 20.45 3.14
N GLU A 100 -2.13 21.55 3.47
CA GLU A 100 -2.66 22.46 2.44
C GLU A 100 -1.58 22.99 1.50
N ASN A 101 -0.38 23.27 2.01
CA ASN A 101 0.71 23.83 1.23
C ASN A 101 1.60 22.77 0.54
N LEU A 102 1.69 21.55 1.08
CA LEU A 102 2.65 20.53 0.63
C LEU A 102 2.00 19.28 0.05
N LYS A 103 0.67 19.15 0.03
CA LYS A 103 -0.01 17.94 -0.45
C LYS A 103 0.39 17.53 -1.87
N GLU A 104 0.55 18.47 -2.78
CA GLU A 104 1.01 18.20 -4.15
C GLU A 104 2.47 17.70 -4.19
N VAL A 105 3.33 18.24 -3.33
CA VAL A 105 4.73 17.78 -3.22
C VAL A 105 4.75 16.35 -2.70
N VAL A 106 4.00 16.06 -1.64
CA VAL A 106 3.85 14.70 -1.09
C VAL A 106 3.29 13.75 -2.15
N TRP A 107 2.29 14.19 -2.92
CA TRP A 107 1.63 13.35 -3.92
C TRP A 107 2.51 13.00 -5.11
N ASN A 108 3.48 13.85 -5.45
CA ASN A 108 4.39 13.63 -6.56
C ASN A 108 5.77 13.08 -6.13
N SER A 109 6.00 12.94 -4.83
CA SER A 109 7.24 12.38 -4.29
C SER A 109 7.29 10.86 -4.41
N SER A 110 8.50 10.32 -4.61
CA SER A 110 8.79 8.89 -4.51
C SER A 110 9.21 8.48 -3.10
N ASP A 111 8.98 7.22 -2.76
CA ASP A 111 9.28 6.63 -1.45
C ASP A 111 10.76 6.23 -1.33
N GLU A 112 11.67 7.20 -1.31
CA GLU A 112 13.06 6.96 -0.88
C GLU A 112 13.21 7.24 0.60
N VAL A 113 12.91 6.23 1.42
CA VAL A 113 13.00 6.31 2.89
C VAL A 113 14.05 5.35 3.43
N ASN A 114 14.84 5.84 4.38
CA ASN A 114 15.81 5.03 5.10
C ASN A 114 15.16 4.25 6.26
N GLU A 115 15.90 3.29 6.81
CA GLU A 115 15.43 2.40 7.86
C GLU A 115 15.03 3.14 9.15
N GLN A 116 15.73 4.23 9.51
CA GLN A 116 15.43 5.00 10.72
C GLN A 116 14.07 5.68 10.63
N VAL A 117 13.75 6.26 9.47
CA VAL A 117 12.43 6.87 9.19
C VAL A 117 11.33 5.80 9.26
N ILE A 118 11.57 4.62 8.67
CA ILE A 118 10.63 3.49 8.71
C ILE A 118 10.35 3.03 10.15
N ARG A 119 11.40 2.83 10.96
CA ARG A 119 11.25 2.42 12.36
C ARG A 119 10.45 3.44 13.16
N ARG A 120 10.76 4.74 13.00
CA ARG A 120 10.03 5.83 13.67
C ARG A 120 8.57 5.88 13.22
N TYR A 121 8.30 5.77 11.93
CA TYR A 121 6.93 5.73 11.40
C TYR A 121 6.13 4.56 12.00
N ASN A 122 6.67 3.34 11.94
CA ASN A 122 5.98 2.15 12.43
C ASN A 122 5.68 2.19 13.93
N HIS A 123 6.54 2.81 14.73
CA HIS A 123 6.31 2.95 16.18
C HIS A 123 4.94 3.57 16.49
N PHE A 124 4.53 4.60 15.74
CA PHE A 124 3.25 5.28 15.93
C PHE A 124 2.15 4.77 14.99
N ALA A 125 2.50 4.40 13.75
CA ALA A 125 1.54 4.00 12.73
C ALA A 125 0.76 2.74 13.14
N LEU A 126 1.42 1.77 13.78
CA LEU A 126 0.80 0.49 14.12
C LEU A 126 -0.39 0.62 15.07
N GLN A 127 -0.31 1.58 16.00
CA GLN A 127 -1.38 1.90 16.93
C GLN A 127 -2.56 2.61 16.25
N ASN A 128 -2.30 3.23 15.09
CA ASN A 128 -3.27 3.98 14.29
C ASN A 128 -3.83 3.18 13.10
N GLY A 129 -3.66 1.87 13.08
CA GLY A 129 -4.26 1.01 12.03
C GLY A 129 -3.54 1.05 10.68
N THR A 130 -2.30 1.54 10.62
CA THR A 130 -1.48 1.53 9.39
C THR A 130 -0.04 1.14 9.67
N SER A 131 0.78 0.98 8.62
CA SER A 131 2.19 0.60 8.76
C SER A 131 2.97 0.92 7.49
N TYR A 132 4.29 1.01 7.62
CA TYR A 132 5.18 0.84 6.48
C TYR A 132 4.96 -0.56 5.87
N ARG A 133 4.93 -0.63 4.54
CA ARG A 133 4.53 -1.85 3.78
C ARG A 133 3.15 -2.39 4.16
N HIS A 134 2.21 -1.50 4.52
CA HIS A 134 0.80 -1.86 4.52
C HIS A 134 0.43 -2.36 3.12
N LEU A 135 -0.16 -3.54 3.05
CA LEU A 135 -0.56 -4.19 1.80
C LEU A 135 -1.97 -3.75 1.38
N TYR A 136 -2.11 -3.35 0.12
CA TYR A 136 -3.36 -2.87 -0.47
C TYR A 136 -3.69 -3.64 -1.74
N PRO A 137 -4.99 -3.82 -2.11
CA PRO A 137 -5.44 -4.47 -3.35
C PRO A 137 -4.73 -3.91 -4.58
N PRO A 138 -4.30 -4.78 -5.53
CA PRO A 138 -3.56 -4.30 -6.69
C PRO A 138 -4.49 -3.49 -7.61
N SER A 139 -5.79 -3.75 -7.51
CA SER A 139 -6.86 -3.03 -8.16
C SER A 139 -7.89 -2.64 -7.11
N PRO A 140 -8.28 -1.35 -7.03
CA PRO A 140 -9.42 -0.93 -6.23
C PRO A 140 -10.77 -1.25 -6.91
N PHE A 141 -10.75 -1.83 -8.12
CA PHE A 141 -11.94 -2.17 -8.91
C PHE A 141 -12.20 -3.68 -8.92
N CYS A 142 -13.47 -4.06 -9.08
CA CYS A 142 -13.82 -5.46 -9.33
C CYS A 142 -13.24 -5.92 -10.68
N GLN A 143 -12.52 -7.04 -10.66
CA GLN A 143 -11.91 -7.62 -11.87
C GLN A 143 -12.79 -8.70 -12.53
N VAL A 144 -13.95 -9.03 -11.96
CA VAL A 144 -14.87 -10.04 -12.50
C VAL A 144 -15.68 -9.43 -13.65
N PRO A 145 -15.51 -9.87 -14.92
CA PRO A 145 -16.13 -9.20 -16.07
C PRO A 145 -17.66 -9.19 -16.04
N SER A 146 -18.28 -10.20 -15.41
CA SER A 146 -19.74 -10.29 -15.25
C SER A 146 -20.30 -9.44 -14.10
N CYS A 147 -19.44 -8.76 -13.32
CA CYS A 147 -19.89 -7.93 -12.22
C CYS A 147 -20.30 -6.52 -12.71
N PRO A 148 -21.48 -5.99 -12.32
CA PRO A 148 -21.88 -4.63 -12.66
C PRO A 148 -20.85 -3.55 -12.29
N HIS A 149 -20.14 -3.73 -11.17
CA HIS A 149 -19.10 -2.80 -10.71
C HIS A 149 -17.84 -2.79 -11.60
N ALA A 150 -17.53 -3.92 -12.25
CA ALA A 150 -16.42 -3.98 -13.20
C ALA A 150 -16.74 -3.13 -14.44
N ALA A 151 -17.97 -3.24 -14.96
CA ALA A 151 -18.44 -2.46 -16.10
C ALA A 151 -18.49 -0.95 -15.79
N SER A 152 -18.98 -0.58 -14.60
CA SER A 152 -19.07 0.83 -14.20
C SER A 152 -17.74 1.45 -13.76
N LYS A 153 -16.66 0.66 -13.68
CA LYS A 153 -15.35 1.07 -13.11
C LYS A 153 -15.49 1.80 -11.78
N THR A 154 -16.48 1.41 -10.98
CA THR A 154 -16.71 2.03 -9.67
C THR A 154 -15.73 1.41 -8.68
N PRO A 155 -14.93 2.22 -7.95
CA PRO A 155 -14.06 1.70 -6.91
C PRO A 155 -14.86 0.93 -5.86
N LEU A 156 -14.33 -0.21 -5.43
CA LEU A 156 -14.87 -0.96 -4.31
C LEU A 156 -14.81 -0.12 -3.04
N ARG A 157 -15.89 -0.17 -2.27
CA ARG A 157 -16.03 0.56 -1.01
C ARG A 157 -15.93 -0.43 0.14
N GLU A 158 -15.71 0.07 1.34
CA GLU A 158 -15.64 -0.73 2.58
C GLU A 158 -14.37 -1.58 2.67
N PRO A 159 -13.19 -0.92 2.75
CA PRO A 159 -11.97 -1.65 3.07
C PRO A 159 -12.09 -2.35 4.42
N SER A 160 -11.64 -3.60 4.47
CA SER A 160 -11.48 -4.36 5.70
C SER A 160 -10.00 -4.57 5.94
N THR A 161 -9.51 -4.01 7.04
CA THR A 161 -8.08 -3.98 7.40
C THR A 161 -7.80 -4.94 8.54
N TYR A 162 -6.72 -5.73 8.43
CA TYR A 162 -6.33 -6.75 9.38
C TYR A 162 -4.86 -6.60 9.77
N ARG A 163 -4.53 -6.98 11.00
CA ARG A 163 -3.13 -7.12 11.42
C ARG A 163 -2.52 -8.36 10.76
N ALA A 164 -1.28 -8.23 10.32
CA ALA A 164 -0.51 -9.32 9.74
C ALA A 164 0.98 -9.17 10.10
N THR A 165 1.76 -10.21 9.80
CA THR A 165 3.22 -10.19 9.92
C THR A 165 3.81 -10.42 8.54
N LEU A 166 4.56 -9.43 8.04
CA LEU A 166 5.33 -9.52 6.81
C LEU A 166 6.70 -10.09 7.15
N PHE A 167 6.97 -11.30 6.68
CA PHE A 167 8.30 -11.84 6.72
C PHE A 167 9.09 -11.27 5.54
N THR A 168 10.36 -10.97 5.74
CA THR A 168 11.24 -10.41 4.71
C THR A 168 12.64 -11.00 4.89
N LEU A 169 13.39 -11.13 3.79
CA LEU A 169 14.76 -11.64 3.88
C LEU A 169 15.70 -10.63 4.58
N ARG A 170 15.51 -9.32 4.33
CA ARG A 170 16.39 -8.27 4.82
C ARG A 170 16.04 -7.80 6.23
N ASP A 171 14.76 -7.58 6.48
CA ASP A 171 14.27 -6.88 7.67
C ASP A 171 13.67 -7.85 8.71
N GLY A 172 13.72 -9.16 8.44
CA GLY A 172 13.11 -10.20 9.28
C GLY A 172 11.59 -10.11 9.29
N THR A 173 10.98 -10.29 10.48
CA THR A 173 9.53 -10.19 10.67
C THR A 173 9.11 -8.75 10.98
N LEU A 174 8.20 -8.20 10.18
CA LEU A 174 7.65 -6.87 10.34
C LEU A 174 6.15 -6.95 10.66
N PRO A 175 5.66 -6.37 11.76
CA PRO A 175 4.23 -6.18 11.94
C PRO A 175 3.72 -5.21 10.87
N ILE A 176 2.67 -5.59 10.17
CA ILE A 176 2.03 -4.78 9.13
C ILE A 176 0.51 -4.83 9.26
N TYR A 177 -0.15 -3.98 8.49
CA TYR A 177 -1.56 -4.15 8.15
C TYR A 177 -1.73 -4.65 6.72
N THR A 178 -2.81 -5.38 6.49
CA THR A 178 -3.27 -5.77 5.15
C THR A 178 -4.71 -5.34 4.99
N THR A 179 -5.02 -4.69 3.87
CA THR A 179 -6.38 -4.28 3.55
C THR A 179 -6.93 -5.12 2.41
N SER A 180 -8.18 -5.56 2.57
CA SER A 180 -8.97 -6.21 1.54
C SER A 180 -10.15 -5.33 1.15
N LEU A 181 -10.61 -5.45 -0.10
CA LEU A 181 -11.81 -4.78 -0.60
C LEU A 181 -12.85 -5.83 -0.96
N TYR A 182 -14.12 -5.53 -0.64
CA TYR A 182 -15.25 -6.43 -0.91
C TYR A 182 -16.13 -5.90 -2.04
N CYS A 183 -16.52 -6.79 -2.96
CA CYS A 183 -17.47 -6.48 -4.02
C CYS A 183 -18.85 -7.06 -3.71
N ARG A 184 -19.85 -6.18 -3.48
CA ARG A 184 -21.26 -6.57 -3.27
C ARG A 184 -21.98 -7.05 -4.54
N GLY A 185 -21.43 -6.75 -5.71
CA GLY A 185 -22.10 -6.96 -7.00
C GLY A 185 -22.00 -8.40 -7.53
N SER A 186 -21.08 -9.20 -7.00
CA SER A 186 -21.00 -10.63 -7.29
C SER A 186 -21.53 -11.40 -6.08
N ASN A 187 -22.63 -12.14 -6.24
CA ASN A 187 -23.12 -13.07 -5.19
C ASN A 187 -22.07 -14.13 -4.81
N THR A 188 -20.98 -14.24 -5.57
CA THR A 188 -19.75 -14.88 -5.14
C THR A 188 -18.90 -13.89 -4.35
N SER A 189 -18.68 -14.20 -3.07
CA SER A 189 -17.72 -13.53 -2.19
C SER A 189 -16.29 -13.73 -2.70
N ASN A 190 -15.94 -13.12 -3.83
CA ASN A 190 -14.57 -12.98 -4.29
C ASN A 190 -13.91 -11.91 -3.40
N ILE A 191 -13.52 -12.33 -2.20
CA ILE A 191 -12.61 -11.55 -1.37
C ILE A 191 -11.27 -11.60 -2.09
N ILE A 192 -10.80 -10.45 -2.58
CA ILE A 192 -9.42 -10.33 -3.06
C ILE A 192 -8.53 -10.34 -1.82
N PHE A 193 -8.13 -11.54 -1.39
CA PHE A 193 -7.18 -11.73 -0.31
C PHE A 193 -5.77 -11.68 -0.88
N PHE A 194 -4.90 -10.89 -0.26
CA PHE A 194 -3.47 -11.10 -0.42
C PHE A 194 -3.03 -12.23 0.49
N ALA A 195 -2.54 -13.30 -0.12
CA ALA A 195 -1.55 -14.12 0.55
C ALA A 195 -0.17 -13.60 0.13
N VAL A 196 0.56 -12.98 1.05
CA VAL A 196 2.00 -12.79 0.85
C VAL A 196 2.66 -14.11 1.19
N LEU A 197 2.92 -14.92 0.17
CA LEU A 197 3.81 -16.05 0.33
C LEU A 197 5.26 -15.60 0.14
N MET A 198 6.06 -15.91 1.16
CA MET A 198 7.50 -15.82 1.14
C MET A 198 8.08 -16.83 0.16
N GLN A 199 8.89 -16.37 -0.80
CA GLN A 199 9.80 -17.21 -1.58
C GLN A 199 11.10 -17.51 -0.80
N SER A 200 11.01 -18.05 0.43
CA SER A 200 12.15 -18.75 1.03
C SER A 200 11.92 -20.25 0.96
N ALA A 201 12.56 -20.86 -0.03
CA ALA A 201 12.26 -22.15 -0.62
C ALA A 201 12.54 -23.41 0.23
N GLN A 202 12.44 -23.39 1.56
CA GLN A 202 12.58 -24.65 2.33
C GLN A 202 11.73 -24.78 3.60
N VAL A 203 11.26 -23.71 4.23
CA VAL A 203 10.66 -23.84 5.59
C VAL A 203 9.12 -23.95 5.56
N VAL A 204 8.46 -23.60 4.45
CA VAL A 204 6.98 -23.55 4.38
C VAL A 204 6.34 -24.81 3.76
N ILE A 205 7.14 -25.80 3.34
CA ILE A 205 6.60 -27.02 2.70
C ILE A 205 5.80 -27.87 3.70
N HIS A 206 6.05 -27.78 5.00
CA HIS A 206 5.28 -28.54 6.00
C HIS A 206 3.99 -27.87 6.51
N ALA A 207 3.82 -26.56 6.33
CA ALA A 207 2.60 -25.86 6.77
C ALA A 207 1.49 -25.85 5.69
N ILE A 208 1.83 -26.12 4.42
CA ILE A 208 0.90 -26.02 3.28
C ILE A 208 0.11 -27.31 3.04
N THR A 209 0.49 -28.45 3.61
CA THR A 209 -0.16 -29.76 3.35
C THR A 209 -1.61 -29.88 3.85
N SER A 210 -2.15 -28.87 4.53
CA SER A 210 -3.55 -28.85 5.00
C SER A 210 -4.44 -27.79 4.34
N ILE A 211 -3.92 -27.00 3.38
CA ILE A 211 -4.75 -26.01 2.66
C ILE A 211 -5.03 -26.55 1.26
N THR A 212 -6.29 -26.88 0.98
CA THR A 212 -6.76 -27.27 -0.34
C THR A 212 -6.52 -26.12 -1.33
N THR A 213 -5.42 -26.21 -2.09
CA THR A 213 -5.03 -25.24 -3.11
C THR A 213 -5.91 -25.40 -4.35
N TYR A 214 -6.58 -24.31 -4.76
CA TYR A 214 -7.15 -24.21 -6.11
C TYR A 214 -6.13 -23.48 -6.98
N THR A 215 -5.36 -24.23 -7.78
CA THR A 215 -4.41 -23.68 -8.75
C THR A 215 -5.12 -23.40 -10.06
N SER A 216 -5.29 -22.12 -10.43
CA SER A 216 -5.56 -21.76 -11.82
C SER A 216 -4.22 -21.55 -12.54
N GLU A 217 -3.88 -22.41 -13.49
CA GLU A 217 -2.71 -22.25 -14.35
C GLU A 217 -2.84 -20.97 -15.19
N VAL A 218 -1.91 -20.02 -15.01
CA VAL A 218 -1.59 -19.00 -16.01
C VAL A 218 -0.14 -19.23 -16.41
N ARG A 219 0.06 -19.69 -17.65
CA ARG A 219 1.41 -19.95 -18.19
C ARG A 219 2.08 -18.65 -18.61
N GLN A 220 3.38 -18.62 -18.31
CA GLN A 220 4.48 -17.76 -18.81
C GLN A 220 4.77 -16.43 -18.09
N GLY A 221 5.83 -16.49 -17.27
CA GLY A 221 6.57 -15.35 -16.70
C GLY A 221 6.56 -15.35 -15.17
N HIS A 222 7.51 -16.08 -14.56
CA HIS A 222 7.73 -16.32 -13.11
C HIS A 222 7.22 -15.25 -12.12
N ILE A 223 5.92 -15.29 -11.80
CA ILE A 223 5.34 -14.85 -10.52
C ILE A 223 4.29 -15.88 -10.14
N THR A 224 4.63 -16.78 -9.21
CA THR A 224 3.64 -17.70 -8.64
C THR A 224 2.79 -16.94 -7.62
N LEU A 225 1.65 -16.41 -8.07
CA LEU A 225 0.59 -15.92 -7.18
C LEU A 225 -0.17 -17.13 -6.63
N VAL A 226 0.11 -17.50 -5.38
CA VAL A 226 -0.69 -18.52 -4.68
C VAL A 226 -1.83 -17.82 -3.96
N TYR A 227 -3.06 -18.11 -4.36
CA TYR A 227 -4.26 -17.68 -3.66
C TYR A 227 -4.53 -18.64 -2.50
N LEU A 228 -4.27 -18.21 -1.26
CA LEU A 228 -4.77 -18.93 -0.09
C LEU A 228 -6.14 -18.36 0.28
N ARG A 229 -7.18 -19.17 0.12
CA ARG A 229 -8.51 -18.90 0.65
C ARG A 229 -8.46 -19.12 2.16
N LEU A 230 -8.24 -18.04 2.93
CA LEU A 230 -8.37 -18.10 4.37
C LEU A 230 -9.85 -18.32 4.72
N TYR A 231 -10.17 -19.51 5.22
CA TYR A 231 -11.44 -19.74 5.90
C TYR A 231 -11.44 -18.91 7.18
N ARG A 232 -12.49 -18.13 7.37
CA ARG A 232 -12.74 -17.30 8.56
C ARG A 232 -12.59 -18.20 9.80
N PHE A 233 -11.56 -17.97 10.61
CA PHE A 233 -11.43 -18.64 11.91
C PHE A 233 -12.55 -18.06 12.80
N GLN A 234 -13.64 -18.81 12.99
CA GLN A 234 -14.59 -18.49 14.05
C GLN A 234 -13.90 -18.79 15.37
N GLU A 235 -13.75 -17.78 16.23
CA GLU A 235 -13.37 -17.98 17.62
C GLU A 235 -14.44 -18.86 18.28
N THR A 236 -14.18 -20.15 18.39
CA THR A 236 -14.93 -21.01 19.31
C THR A 236 -14.53 -20.59 20.71
N SER A 237 -15.43 -19.89 21.39
CA SER A 237 -15.34 -19.58 22.82
C SER A 237 -15.04 -20.85 23.60
N PHE A 238 -13.85 -20.90 24.20
CA PHE A 238 -13.44 -22.00 25.06
C PHE A 238 -14.15 -21.83 26.41
N THR A 239 -15.28 -22.51 26.61
CA THR A 239 -15.87 -22.62 27.95
C THR A 239 -15.03 -23.60 28.76
N ALA A 240 -14.26 -23.07 29.71
CA ALA A 240 -13.58 -23.86 30.72
C ALA A 240 -14.62 -24.60 31.56
N GLY A 241 -14.77 -25.90 31.31
CA GLY A 241 -15.51 -26.81 32.18
C GLY A 241 -14.71 -27.01 33.46
N GLY A 242 -15.20 -26.45 34.56
CA GLY A 242 -14.74 -26.79 35.90
C GLY A 242 -15.30 -28.14 36.33
N HIS A 243 -14.41 -29.00 36.80
CA HIS A 243 -14.71 -30.13 37.69
C HIS A 243 -13.81 -30.00 38.91
#